data_AF-A0A2V8KIX6-F1
#
_entry.id   AF-A0A2V8KIX6-F1
#
_cell.length_a   1.000
_cell.length_b   1.000
_cell.length_c   1.000
_cell.angle_alpha   90.00
_cell.angle_beta   90.00
_cell.angle_gamma   90.00
#
_symmetry.space_group_name_H-M   'P 1'
#
loop_
_entity.id
_entity.type
_entity.pdbx_description
1 polymer ?
#
loop_
_entity_poly.entity_id
_entity_poly.type
_entity_poly.pdbx_seq_one_letter_code
_entity_poly.pdbx_strand_id
1 'polypeptide(L)'
;MLVYPDESSGWELVDRCPDFIARERAFDIVGRLAHMDFLQCGALVEEGAKAPYFRFENAAQERFFQWWSALENGELRQEEHPIVVEHLAKYRSLMPSLALLFHLIDVADGRNAGPVTLQAVEMAMCWCELLAAHARRVYGTVTGSRIRAAVQLAEKLSQGALGARFALRDVYHREWGLLDTKERAAAACQELIQALWLREVSRPRGVHNGRPSTQYEVNPKIVKRTRQN
;
A
#
# COMPACT_ATOMS: atom_id res chain seq x y z
N MET A 1 -2.82 6.35 7.65
CA MET A 1 -1.53 5.67 7.86
C MET A 1 -1.78 4.17 7.90
N LEU A 2 -0.89 3.37 7.33
CA LEU A 2 -1.04 1.93 7.29
C LEU A 2 0.27 1.32 7.77
N VAL A 3 0.23 0.60 8.88
CA VAL A 3 1.41 0.04 9.55
C VAL A 3 1.27 -1.48 9.56
N TYR A 4 2.19 -2.16 8.91
CA TYR A 4 2.36 -3.61 9.00
C TYR A 4 3.13 -3.98 10.29
N PRO A 5 2.66 -4.93 11.11
CA PRO A 5 3.39 -5.35 12.30
C PRO A 5 4.68 -6.09 11.90
N ASP A 6 5.79 -5.75 12.56
CA ASP A 6 6.99 -6.59 12.46
C ASP A 6 6.78 -7.82 13.35
N GLU A 7 7.01 -9.01 12.79
CA GLU A 7 6.99 -10.26 13.56
C GLU A 7 8.23 -10.33 14.45
N SER A 8 8.02 -10.46 15.76
CA SER A 8 9.12 -10.77 16.68
C SER A 8 9.63 -12.19 16.42
N SER A 9 10.94 -12.41 16.54
CA SER A 9 11.57 -13.72 16.33
C SER A 9 11.09 -14.81 17.31
N GLY A 10 10.37 -14.41 18.36
CA GLY A 10 9.64 -15.30 19.27
C GLY A 10 8.53 -14.52 19.99
N TRP A 11 7.55 -15.26 20.51
CA TRP A 11 6.57 -14.69 21.43
C TRP A 11 7.16 -14.61 22.83
N GLU A 12 7.11 -13.42 23.44
CA GLU A 12 7.50 -13.18 24.82
C GLU A 12 6.41 -12.36 25.50
N LEU A 13 5.98 -12.80 26.70
CA LEU A 13 5.06 -12.00 27.50
C LEU A 13 5.82 -10.84 28.13
N VAL A 14 5.62 -9.64 27.58
CA VAL A 14 6.26 -8.42 28.07
C VAL A 14 5.24 -7.58 28.83
N ASP A 15 5.25 -7.68 30.16
CA ASP A 15 4.48 -6.82 31.06
C ASP A 15 5.40 -5.72 31.63
N ARG A 16 5.54 -4.61 30.87
CA ARG A 16 6.37 -3.46 31.27
C ARG A 16 5.48 -2.38 31.87
N CYS A 17 5.89 -1.87 33.04
CA CYS A 17 5.27 -0.70 33.63
C CYS A 17 5.41 0.50 32.67
N PRO A 18 4.34 1.29 32.45
CA PRO A 18 4.41 2.48 31.60
C PRO A 18 5.45 3.48 32.12
N ASP A 19 6.14 4.17 31.20
CA ASP A 19 6.95 5.33 31.55
C ASP A 19 6.02 6.48 31.93
N PHE A 20 5.81 6.69 33.23
CA PHE A 20 4.94 7.73 33.73
C PHE A 20 5.44 9.14 33.39
N ILE A 21 6.76 9.36 33.34
CA ILE A 21 7.32 10.68 33.01
C ILE A 21 7.02 11.01 31.55
N ALA A 22 7.28 10.06 30.64
CA ALA A 22 6.94 10.22 29.23
C ALA A 22 5.44 10.41 29.01
N ARG A 23 4.61 9.68 29.78
CA ARG A 23 3.15 9.80 29.73
C ARG A 23 2.67 11.20 30.14
N GLU A 24 3.10 11.70 31.29
CA GLU A 24 2.68 13.03 31.76
C GLU A 24 3.17 14.13 30.80
N ARG A 25 4.41 14.03 30.30
CA ARG A 25 4.93 14.95 29.28
C ARG A 25 4.05 14.97 28.03
N ALA A 26 3.62 13.81 27.54
CA ALA A 26 2.73 13.73 26.39
C ALA A 26 1.36 14.39 26.67
N PHE A 27 0.79 14.18 27.86
CA PHE A 27 -0.45 14.85 28.26
C PHE A 27 -0.31 16.38 28.32
N ASP A 28 0.78 16.87 28.90
CA ASP A 28 1.07 18.31 28.98
C ASP A 28 1.21 18.94 27.60
N ILE A 29 1.93 18.28 26.68
CA ILE A 29 2.08 18.73 25.28
C ILE A 29 0.71 18.84 24.61
N VAL A 30 -0.13 17.81 24.71
CA VAL A 30 -1.48 17.82 24.12
C VAL A 30 -2.34 18.93 24.74
N GLY A 31 -2.27 19.11 26.06
CA GLY A 31 -2.98 20.16 26.78
C GLY A 31 -2.55 21.56 26.34
N ARG A 32 -1.25 21.79 26.13
CA ARG A 32 -0.71 23.05 25.60
C ARG A 32 -1.17 23.30 24.17
N LEU A 33 -1.05 22.31 23.28
CA LEU A 33 -1.47 22.43 21.88
C LEU A 33 -2.95 22.80 21.74
N ALA A 34 -3.82 22.28 22.62
CA ALA A 34 -5.24 22.58 22.60
C ALA A 34 -5.58 24.05 22.92
N HIS A 35 -4.70 24.77 23.61
CA HIS A 35 -4.93 26.15 24.08
C HIS A 35 -3.89 27.16 23.57
N MET A 36 -2.97 26.72 22.71
CA MET A 36 -1.88 27.54 22.20
C MET A 36 -2.41 28.60 21.21
N ASP A 37 -1.93 29.83 21.33
CA ASP A 37 -2.11 30.83 20.28
C ASP A 37 -1.03 30.64 19.20
N PHE A 38 -1.41 30.00 18.10
CA PHE A 38 -0.49 29.69 17.01
C PHE A 38 0.11 30.95 16.36
N LEU A 39 -0.56 32.11 16.42
CA LEU A 39 -0.03 33.37 15.86
C LEU A 39 1.19 33.85 16.65
N GLN A 40 1.14 33.73 17.97
CA GLN A 40 2.30 34.02 18.84
C GLN A 40 3.44 33.01 18.64
N CYS A 41 3.13 31.86 18.05
CA CYS A 41 4.11 30.82 17.77
C CYS A 41 4.70 30.88 16.35
N GLY A 42 4.35 31.89 15.54
CA GLY A 42 4.90 32.08 14.19
C GLY A 42 3.97 31.68 13.05
N ALA A 43 2.70 31.34 13.34
CA ALA A 43 1.70 31.20 12.29
C ALA A 43 1.39 32.56 11.64
N LEU A 44 1.11 32.51 10.36
CA LEU A 44 0.70 33.64 9.53
C LEU A 44 -0.79 33.54 9.21
N VAL A 45 -1.41 34.69 8.98
CA VAL A 45 -2.77 34.80 8.45
C VAL A 45 -2.70 35.69 7.22
N GLU A 46 -3.26 35.21 6.12
CA GLU A 46 -3.41 35.98 4.89
C GLU A 46 -4.89 36.16 4.56
N GLU A 47 -5.22 37.24 3.86
CA GLU A 47 -6.58 37.51 3.44
C GLU A 47 -7.09 36.39 2.53
N GLY A 48 -8.21 35.77 2.92
CA GLY A 48 -8.79 34.62 2.22
C GLY A 48 -8.30 33.24 2.71
N ALA A 49 -7.31 33.17 3.62
CA ALA A 49 -6.91 31.91 4.24
C ALA A 49 -8.01 31.40 5.20
N LYS A 50 -8.32 30.10 5.13
CA LYS A 50 -9.35 29.47 5.98
C LYS A 50 -8.90 29.25 7.42
N ALA A 51 -7.60 29.23 7.67
CA ALA A 51 -6.98 29.03 8.97
C ALA A 51 -5.56 29.64 8.98
N PRO A 52 -5.01 29.96 10.16
CA PRO A 52 -3.59 30.29 10.29
C PRO A 52 -2.72 29.16 9.75
N TYR A 53 -1.56 29.51 9.19
CA TYR A 53 -0.66 28.54 8.58
C TYR A 53 0.80 28.87 8.89
N PHE A 54 1.68 27.87 8.85
CA PHE A 54 3.12 28.07 9.01
C PHE A 54 3.83 27.95 7.68
N ARG A 55 4.93 28.70 7.52
CA ARG A 55 5.88 28.52 6.42
C ARG A 55 7.05 27.67 6.88
N PHE A 56 7.70 27.01 5.94
CA PHE A 56 8.97 26.34 6.20
C PHE A 56 10.09 27.38 6.32
N GLU A 57 11.09 27.08 7.14
CA GLU A 57 12.35 27.82 7.05
C GLU A 57 13.06 27.49 5.72
N ASN A 58 14.01 28.33 5.31
CA ASN A 58 14.64 28.21 3.99
C ASN A 58 15.25 26.81 3.75
N ALA A 59 16.01 26.29 4.71
CA ALA A 59 16.62 24.96 4.60
C ALA A 59 15.57 23.83 4.54
N ALA A 60 14.50 23.94 5.33
CA ALA A 60 13.39 23.00 5.33
C ALA A 60 12.63 23.01 3.99
N GLN A 61 12.42 24.19 3.40
CA GLN A 61 11.78 24.36 2.10
C GLN A 61 12.58 23.71 0.98
N GLU A 62 13.91 23.93 0.96
CA GLU A 62 14.81 23.28 0.00
C GLU A 62 14.75 21.76 0.13
N ARG A 63 14.81 21.25 1.36
CA ARG A 63 14.75 19.81 1.63
C ARG A 63 13.41 19.23 1.18
N PHE A 64 12.30 19.90 1.48
CA PHE A 64 10.96 19.53 1.03
C PHE A 64 10.88 19.43 -0.50
N PHE A 65 11.42 20.40 -1.25
CA PHE A 65 11.38 20.38 -2.70
C PHE A 65 12.20 19.24 -3.32
N GLN A 66 13.34 18.91 -2.72
CA GLN A 66 14.13 17.74 -3.14
C GLN A 66 13.33 16.45 -2.95
N TRP A 67 12.72 16.28 -1.77
CA TRP A 67 11.89 15.12 -1.49
C TRP A 67 10.65 15.04 -2.38
N TRP A 68 9.97 16.16 -2.61
CA TRP A 68 8.79 16.22 -3.47
C TRP A 68 9.15 15.82 -4.91
N SER A 69 10.27 16.34 -5.41
CA SER A 69 10.77 15.99 -6.74
C SER A 69 11.11 14.51 -6.84
N ALA A 70 11.69 13.91 -5.80
CA ALA A 70 11.97 12.48 -5.74
C ALA A 70 10.69 11.63 -5.71
N LEU A 71 9.66 12.06 -4.97
CA LEU A 71 8.35 11.41 -4.95
C LEU A 71 7.70 11.41 -6.34
N GLU A 72 7.63 12.57 -6.99
CA GLU A 72 6.94 12.76 -8.28
C GLU A 72 7.65 12.11 -9.47
N ASN A 73 8.98 12.23 -9.52
CA ASN A 73 9.77 11.77 -10.67
C ASN A 73 10.35 10.38 -10.46
N GLY A 74 10.45 9.92 -9.22
CA GLY A 74 10.93 8.58 -8.86
C GLY A 74 9.76 7.70 -8.42
N GLU A 75 9.47 7.71 -7.12
CA GLU A 75 8.59 6.75 -6.44
C GLU A 75 7.25 6.54 -7.16
N LEU A 76 6.55 7.60 -7.56
CA LEU A 76 5.24 7.46 -8.21
C LEU A 76 5.29 6.97 -9.66
N ARG A 77 6.37 7.22 -10.38
CA ARG A 77 6.51 6.83 -11.79
C ARG A 77 7.15 5.45 -11.96
N GLN A 78 7.99 5.05 -11.02
CA GLN A 78 8.71 3.79 -11.04
C GLN A 78 7.94 2.66 -10.34
N GLU A 79 6.92 2.98 -9.53
CA GLU A 79 6.09 1.99 -8.85
C GLU A 79 5.18 1.24 -9.84
N GLU A 80 5.29 -0.09 -9.85
CA GLU A 80 4.59 -0.96 -10.80
C GLU A 80 3.13 -1.20 -10.42
N HIS A 81 2.79 -1.05 -9.13
CA HIS A 81 1.48 -1.36 -8.61
C HIS A 81 0.60 -0.09 -8.51
N PRO A 82 -0.49 0.02 -9.32
CA PRO A 82 -1.33 1.22 -9.34
C PRO A 82 -1.91 1.58 -7.97
N ILE A 83 -2.27 0.57 -7.16
CA ILE A 83 -2.79 0.79 -5.80
C ILE A 83 -1.74 1.41 -4.86
N VAL A 84 -0.46 1.08 -5.05
CA VAL A 84 0.64 1.67 -4.28
C VAL A 84 0.89 3.10 -4.75
N VAL A 85 0.84 3.36 -6.06
CA VAL A 85 0.91 4.73 -6.62
C VAL A 85 -0.18 5.62 -6.03
N GLU A 86 -1.44 5.17 -6.03
CA GLU A 86 -2.56 5.90 -5.44
C GLU A 86 -2.40 6.14 -3.93
N HIS A 87 -1.78 5.20 -3.22
CA HIS A 87 -1.48 5.35 -1.80
C HIS A 87 -0.40 6.43 -1.58
N LEU A 88 0.74 6.30 -2.25
CA LEU A 88 1.86 7.23 -2.13
C LEU A 88 1.51 8.62 -2.66
N ALA A 89 0.58 8.74 -3.59
CA ALA A 89 0.10 10.02 -4.09
C ALA A 89 -0.46 10.93 -2.99
N LYS A 90 -0.96 10.35 -1.89
CA LYS A 90 -1.48 11.08 -0.72
C LYS A 90 -0.35 11.71 0.11
N TYR A 91 0.90 11.31 -0.12
CA TYR A 91 2.04 11.77 0.68
C TYR A 91 2.36 13.24 0.42
N ARG A 92 1.90 13.76 -0.73
CA ARG A 92 1.83 15.19 -1.05
C ARG A 92 1.24 16.03 0.08
N SER A 93 0.16 15.55 0.70
CA SER A 93 -0.44 16.24 1.85
C SER A 93 0.10 15.72 3.17
N LEU A 94 0.42 14.44 3.26
CA LEU A 94 0.84 13.81 4.53
C LEU A 94 2.16 14.40 5.05
N MET A 95 3.18 14.49 4.20
CA MET A 95 4.51 14.92 4.62
C MET A 95 4.52 16.32 5.24
N PRO A 96 3.99 17.38 4.59
CA PRO A 96 3.96 18.70 5.20
C PRO A 96 3.06 18.75 6.45
N SER A 97 2.01 17.93 6.52
CA SER A 97 1.15 17.84 7.71
C SER A 97 1.89 17.23 8.90
N LEU A 98 2.68 16.16 8.68
CA LEU A 98 3.52 15.55 9.72
C LEU A 98 4.61 16.52 10.17
N ALA A 99 5.27 17.21 9.24
CA ALA A 99 6.29 18.20 9.56
C ALA A 99 5.72 19.31 10.46
N LEU A 100 4.53 19.83 10.14
CA LEU A 100 3.84 20.81 10.98
C LEU A 100 3.53 20.25 12.37
N LEU A 101 3.01 19.02 12.47
CA LEU A 101 2.70 18.39 13.75
C LEU A 101 3.95 18.22 14.61
N PHE A 102 5.06 17.73 14.05
CA PHE A 102 6.30 17.56 14.79
C PHE A 102 6.87 18.89 15.27
N HIS A 103 6.83 19.92 14.42
CA HIS A 103 7.25 21.26 14.82
C HIS A 103 6.39 21.82 15.96
N LEU A 104 5.06 21.71 15.88
CA LEU A 104 4.17 22.19 16.93
C LEU A 104 4.36 21.42 18.25
N ILE A 105 4.59 20.11 18.18
CA ILE A 105 4.93 19.30 19.35
C ILE A 105 6.22 19.82 19.99
N ASP A 106 7.27 20.04 19.21
CA ASP A 106 8.55 20.58 19.69
C ASP A 106 8.35 21.97 20.35
N VAL A 107 7.56 22.86 19.76
CA VAL A 107 7.25 24.18 20.33
C VAL A 107 6.48 24.05 21.65
N ALA A 108 5.45 23.19 21.70
CA ALA A 108 4.69 22.93 22.93
C ALA A 108 5.54 22.31 24.04
N ASP A 109 6.57 21.56 23.66
CA ASP A 109 7.56 20.93 24.53
C ASP A 109 8.73 21.87 24.92
N GLY A 110 8.64 23.15 24.53
CA GLY A 110 9.54 24.22 24.99
C GLY A 110 10.64 24.61 24.02
N ARG A 111 10.63 24.13 22.77
CA ARG A 111 11.52 24.65 21.72
C ARG A 111 11.04 26.00 21.20
N ASN A 112 11.94 26.69 20.50
CA ASN A 112 11.66 28.00 19.92
C ASN A 112 10.54 27.93 18.88
N ALA A 113 9.61 28.88 19.00
CA ALA A 113 8.59 29.18 18.00
C ALA A 113 9.20 29.76 16.71
N GLY A 114 8.43 29.73 15.62
CA GLY A 114 8.83 30.29 14.33
C GLY A 114 8.36 29.45 13.14
N PRO A 115 9.08 29.49 12.00
CA PRO A 115 8.75 28.64 10.86
C PRO A 115 9.03 27.15 11.16
N VAL A 116 8.40 26.26 10.39
CA VAL A 116 8.62 24.81 10.52
C VAL A 116 10.09 24.50 10.23
N THR A 117 10.74 23.91 11.23
CA THR A 117 12.18 23.61 11.23
C THR A 117 12.55 22.47 10.27
N LEU A 118 13.80 22.46 9.81
CA LEU A 118 14.38 21.37 9.01
C LEU A 118 14.27 20.02 9.73
N GLN A 119 14.54 19.98 11.04
CA GLN A 119 14.46 18.74 11.82
C GLN A 119 13.06 18.10 11.75
N ALA A 120 11.99 18.91 11.85
CA ALA A 120 10.63 18.42 11.76
C ALA A 120 10.30 17.87 10.36
N VAL A 121 10.82 18.53 9.31
CA VAL A 121 10.70 18.07 7.92
C VAL A 121 11.45 16.75 7.70
N GLU A 122 12.69 16.61 8.19
CA GLU A 122 13.46 15.37 8.07
C GLU A 122 12.80 14.22 8.84
N MET A 123 12.28 14.48 10.04
CA MET A 123 11.50 13.50 10.79
C MET A 123 10.27 13.04 9.99
N ALA A 124 9.52 13.98 9.39
CA ALA A 124 8.39 13.66 8.54
C ALA A 124 8.77 12.81 7.32
N MET A 125 9.93 13.06 6.71
CA MET A 125 10.44 12.23 5.61
C MET A 125 10.73 10.80 6.07
N CYS A 126 11.41 10.62 7.21
CA CYS A 126 11.67 9.28 7.76
C CYS A 126 10.35 8.52 8.04
N TRP A 127 9.33 9.21 8.56
CA TRP A 127 8.01 8.61 8.73
C TRP A 127 7.36 8.24 7.40
N CYS A 128 7.47 9.09 6.37
CA CYS A 128 6.99 8.75 5.04
C CYS A 128 7.70 7.52 4.46
N GLU A 129 9.02 7.41 4.56
CA GLU A 129 9.77 6.24 4.11
C GLU A 129 9.31 4.95 4.82
N LEU A 130 9.17 5.01 6.14
CA LEU A 130 8.65 3.90 6.93
C LEU A 130 7.24 3.51 6.48
N LEU A 131 6.31 4.46 6.41
CA LEU A 131 4.92 4.20 6.03
C LEU A 131 4.81 3.66 4.60
N ALA A 132 5.67 4.11 3.67
CA ALA A 132 5.72 3.60 2.30
C ALA A 132 6.15 2.14 2.28
N ALA A 133 7.17 1.77 3.05
CA ALA A 133 7.61 0.38 3.17
C ALA A 133 6.50 -0.52 3.75
N HIS A 134 5.77 -0.05 4.76
CA HIS A 134 4.66 -0.81 5.35
C HIS A 134 3.48 -0.92 4.37
N ALA A 135 3.13 0.15 3.65
CA ALA A 135 2.12 0.11 2.60
C ALA A 135 2.46 -0.92 1.51
N ARG A 136 3.71 -0.93 1.03
CA ARG A 136 4.19 -1.92 0.05
C ARG A 136 4.11 -3.34 0.58
N ARG A 137 4.48 -3.60 1.83
CA ARG A 137 4.32 -4.93 2.44
C ARG A 137 2.87 -5.38 2.42
N VAL A 138 1.96 -4.50 2.83
CA VAL A 138 0.52 -4.81 2.93
C VAL A 138 -0.07 -5.08 1.55
N TYR A 139 0.14 -4.17 0.60
CA TYR A 139 -0.34 -4.39 -0.76
C TYR A 139 0.36 -5.58 -1.42
N GLY A 140 1.64 -5.80 -1.11
CA GLY A 140 2.44 -6.97 -1.52
C GLY A 140 1.84 -8.30 -1.06
N THR A 141 1.23 -8.37 0.14
CA THR A 141 0.51 -9.60 0.54
C THR A 141 -0.70 -9.88 -0.34
N VAL A 142 -1.42 -8.84 -0.78
CA VAL A 142 -2.62 -8.96 -1.61
C VAL A 142 -2.26 -9.26 -3.06
N THR A 143 -1.27 -8.56 -3.63
CA THR A 143 -0.77 -8.79 -4.99
C THR A 143 -0.01 -10.11 -5.09
N GLY A 144 0.81 -10.44 -4.08
CA GLY A 144 1.51 -11.72 -3.97
C GLY A 144 0.56 -12.91 -3.89
N SER A 145 -0.60 -12.79 -3.23
CA SER A 145 -1.62 -13.84 -3.24
C SER A 145 -2.22 -14.08 -4.64
N ARG A 146 -2.40 -13.04 -5.46
CA ARG A 146 -2.87 -13.20 -6.85
C ARG A 146 -1.83 -13.87 -7.72
N ILE A 147 -0.57 -13.42 -7.65
CA ILE A 147 0.53 -14.02 -8.41
C ILE A 147 0.73 -15.48 -8.00
N ARG A 148 0.72 -15.79 -6.70
CA ARG A 148 0.80 -17.18 -6.21
C ARG A 148 -0.36 -18.05 -6.70
N ALA A 149 -1.59 -17.54 -6.71
CA ALA A 149 -2.74 -18.25 -7.27
C ALA A 149 -2.56 -18.50 -8.78
N ALA A 150 -2.07 -17.51 -9.54
CA ALA A 150 -1.77 -17.66 -10.95
C ALA A 150 -0.66 -18.69 -11.22
N VAL A 151 0.44 -18.66 -10.45
CA VAL A 151 1.53 -19.64 -10.51
C VAL A 151 1.02 -21.05 -10.21
N GLN A 152 0.21 -21.19 -9.16
CA GLN A 152 -0.38 -22.48 -8.80
C GLN A 152 -1.33 -23.01 -9.89
N LEU A 153 -2.15 -22.15 -10.48
CA LEU A 153 -2.99 -22.54 -11.62
C LEU A 153 -2.12 -22.95 -12.82
N ALA A 154 -1.07 -22.19 -13.13
CA ALA A 154 -0.10 -22.51 -14.16
C ALA A 154 0.55 -23.89 -13.95
N GLU A 155 0.95 -24.23 -12.72
CA GLU A 155 1.48 -25.55 -12.39
C GLU A 155 0.46 -26.66 -12.67
N LYS A 156 -0.80 -26.49 -12.24
CA LYS A 156 -1.88 -27.45 -12.49
C LYS A 156 -2.19 -27.62 -13.98
N LEU A 157 -2.14 -26.54 -14.76
CA LEU A 157 -2.31 -26.59 -16.22
C LEU A 157 -1.16 -27.31 -16.90
N SER A 158 0.09 -27.06 -16.46
CA SER A 158 1.27 -27.74 -17.00
C SER A 158 1.25 -29.25 -16.75
N GLN A 159 0.58 -29.70 -15.68
CA GLN A 159 0.33 -31.10 -15.32
C GLN A 159 -0.89 -31.70 -16.05
N GLY A 160 -1.61 -30.91 -16.85
CA GLY A 160 -2.80 -31.37 -17.58
C GLY A 160 -4.06 -31.54 -16.71
N ALA A 161 -4.08 -31.01 -15.48
CA ALA A 161 -5.14 -31.29 -14.50
C ALA A 161 -6.56 -30.84 -14.91
N LEU A 162 -6.67 -29.88 -15.84
CA LEU A 162 -7.92 -29.31 -16.36
C LEU A 162 -8.14 -29.61 -17.86
N GLY A 163 -7.22 -30.33 -18.51
CA GLY A 163 -7.25 -30.57 -19.95
C GLY A 163 -7.01 -29.31 -20.80
N ALA A 164 -7.27 -29.41 -22.11
CA ALA A 164 -7.04 -28.31 -23.06
C ALA A 164 -8.09 -27.18 -22.96
N ARG A 165 -9.27 -27.47 -22.40
CA ARG A 165 -10.37 -26.52 -22.24
C ARG A 165 -11.07 -26.77 -20.91
N PHE A 166 -11.32 -25.71 -20.16
CA PHE A 166 -12.01 -25.78 -18.86
C PHE A 166 -12.90 -24.56 -18.64
N ALA A 167 -13.89 -24.67 -17.76
CA ALA A 167 -14.68 -23.56 -17.28
C ALA A 167 -14.12 -23.03 -15.95
N LEU A 168 -14.40 -21.77 -15.62
CA LEU A 168 -13.95 -21.17 -14.35
C LEU A 168 -14.31 -22.01 -13.12
N ARG A 169 -15.49 -22.64 -13.15
CA ARG A 169 -15.99 -23.52 -12.09
C ARG A 169 -15.14 -24.75 -11.85
N ASP A 170 -14.49 -25.26 -12.89
CA ASP A 170 -13.66 -26.45 -12.80
C ASP A 170 -12.38 -26.18 -12.01
N VAL A 171 -12.00 -24.90 -11.85
CA VAL A 171 -10.87 -24.45 -11.03
C VAL A 171 -11.25 -24.44 -9.56
N TYR A 172 -12.29 -23.70 -9.17
CA TYR A 172 -12.62 -23.51 -7.75
C TYR A 172 -13.30 -24.73 -7.10
N HIS A 173 -14.02 -25.57 -7.87
CA HIS A 173 -14.57 -26.82 -7.34
C HIS A 173 -13.53 -27.89 -7.02
N ARG A 174 -12.30 -27.74 -7.51
CA ARG A 174 -11.18 -28.64 -7.16
C ARG A 174 -10.58 -28.31 -5.79
N GLU A 175 -11.00 -27.21 -5.16
CA GLU A 175 -10.56 -26.75 -3.83
C GLU A 175 -9.03 -26.73 -3.67
N TRP A 176 -8.32 -26.43 -4.75
CA TRP A 176 -6.88 -26.22 -4.68
C TRP A 176 -6.62 -24.97 -3.83
N GLY A 177 -5.67 -25.06 -2.88
CA GLY A 177 -5.31 -23.92 -2.03
C GLY A 177 -5.07 -22.65 -2.87
N LEU A 178 -5.47 -21.48 -2.38
CA LEU A 178 -5.41 -20.20 -3.12
C LEU A 178 -6.30 -20.09 -4.39
N LEU A 179 -7.00 -21.15 -4.80
CA LEU A 179 -7.93 -21.19 -5.95
C LEU A 179 -9.34 -21.65 -5.54
N ASP A 180 -9.61 -21.72 -4.23
CA ASP A 180 -10.81 -22.24 -3.56
C ASP A 180 -12.05 -21.35 -3.71
N THR A 181 -11.88 -20.07 -4.06
CA THR A 181 -12.98 -19.14 -4.30
C THR A 181 -13.09 -18.76 -5.78
N LYS A 182 -14.30 -18.42 -6.21
CA LYS A 182 -14.57 -17.97 -7.58
C LYS A 182 -13.75 -16.73 -7.93
N GLU A 183 -13.60 -15.79 -7.00
CA GLU A 183 -12.87 -14.53 -7.19
C GLU A 183 -11.37 -14.78 -7.39
N ARG A 184 -10.78 -15.68 -6.58
CA ARG A 184 -9.37 -16.06 -6.69
C ARG A 184 -9.08 -16.81 -7.99
N ALA A 185 -9.93 -17.76 -8.34
CA ALA A 185 -9.83 -18.48 -9.61
C ALA A 185 -9.95 -17.54 -10.81
N ALA A 186 -10.87 -16.56 -10.77
CA ALA A 186 -11.05 -15.60 -11.85
C ALA A 186 -9.82 -14.70 -12.03
N ALA A 187 -9.28 -14.19 -10.90
CA ALA A 187 -8.07 -13.39 -10.91
C ALA A 187 -6.87 -14.18 -11.47
N ALA A 188 -6.67 -15.42 -11.03
CA ALA A 188 -5.60 -16.29 -11.53
C ALA A 188 -5.73 -16.54 -13.06
N CYS A 189 -6.95 -16.80 -13.56
CA CYS A 189 -7.18 -16.94 -14.99
C CYS A 189 -6.86 -15.65 -15.75
N GLN A 190 -7.19 -14.48 -15.20
CA GLN A 190 -6.93 -13.19 -15.84
C GLN A 190 -5.42 -12.90 -15.95
N GLU A 191 -4.65 -13.16 -14.89
CA GLU A 191 -3.18 -13.07 -14.93
C GLU A 191 -2.59 -13.99 -16.00
N LEU A 192 -3.08 -15.23 -16.11
CA LEU A 192 -2.62 -16.18 -17.13
C LEU A 192 -3.06 -15.82 -18.55
N ILE A 193 -4.17 -15.09 -18.73
CA ILE A 193 -4.54 -14.52 -20.04
C ILE A 193 -3.55 -13.42 -20.44
N GLN A 194 -3.19 -12.53 -19.51
CA GLN A 194 -2.19 -11.48 -19.76
C GLN A 194 -0.82 -12.07 -20.12
N ALA A 195 -0.45 -13.18 -19.47
CA ALA A 195 0.77 -13.93 -19.78
C ALA A 195 0.70 -14.74 -21.10
N LEU A 196 -0.45 -14.78 -21.78
CA LEU A 196 -0.71 -15.59 -22.99
C LEU A 196 -0.68 -17.12 -22.77
N TRP A 197 -0.97 -17.55 -21.54
CA TRP A 197 -1.07 -18.97 -21.15
C TRP A 197 -2.49 -19.50 -21.34
N LEU A 198 -3.49 -18.63 -21.24
CA LEU A 198 -4.90 -18.92 -21.44
C LEU A 198 -5.52 -17.99 -22.49
N ARG A 199 -6.58 -18.45 -23.12
CA ARG A 199 -7.46 -17.64 -23.97
C ARG A 199 -8.91 -17.83 -23.55
N GLU A 200 -9.66 -16.73 -23.40
CA GLU A 200 -11.09 -16.80 -23.17
C GLU A 200 -11.84 -17.17 -24.47
N VAL A 201 -12.77 -18.12 -24.37
CA VAL A 201 -13.60 -18.59 -25.48
C VAL A 201 -15.06 -18.44 -25.06
N SER A 202 -15.79 -17.56 -25.76
CA SER A 202 -17.23 -17.43 -25.59
C SER A 202 -17.95 -18.61 -26.24
N ARG A 203 -18.81 -19.31 -25.50
CA ARG A 203 -19.77 -20.23 -26.12
C ARG A 203 -20.91 -19.43 -26.76
N PRO A 204 -21.37 -19.80 -27.98
CA PRO A 204 -22.67 -19.39 -28.46
C PRO A 204 -23.76 -19.85 -27.49
N ARG A 205 -24.85 -19.08 -27.34
CA ARG A 205 -26.00 -19.45 -26.52
C ARG A 205 -26.51 -20.84 -26.96
N GLY A 206 -26.50 -21.79 -26.05
CA GLY A 206 -27.17 -23.08 -26.25
C GLY A 206 -28.69 -22.90 -26.26
N VAL A 207 -29.39 -23.88 -26.84
CA VAL A 207 -30.87 -23.93 -27.02
C VAL A 207 -31.65 -23.78 -25.70
N HIS A 208 -31.01 -24.02 -24.55
CA HIS A 208 -31.53 -23.66 -23.24
C HIS A 208 -30.89 -22.37 -22.76
N ASN A 209 -31.73 -21.36 -22.55
CA ASN A 209 -31.51 -19.95 -22.18
C ASN A 209 -30.65 -19.72 -20.90
N GLY A 210 -29.49 -20.37 -20.80
CA GLY A 210 -28.57 -20.31 -19.67
C GLY A 210 -27.55 -19.18 -19.79
N ARG A 211 -27.15 -18.63 -18.64
CA ARG A 211 -26.12 -17.58 -18.52
C ARG A 211 -24.83 -18.00 -19.25
N PRO A 212 -24.19 -17.11 -20.03
CA PRO A 212 -22.93 -17.42 -20.70
C PRO A 212 -21.90 -17.97 -19.72
N SER A 213 -21.36 -19.15 -19.98
CA SER A 213 -20.26 -19.70 -19.18
C SER A 213 -18.94 -19.31 -19.83
N THR A 214 -18.11 -18.53 -19.13
CA THR A 214 -16.73 -18.28 -19.53
C THR A 214 -15.95 -19.61 -19.58
N GLN A 215 -15.48 -19.98 -20.77
CA GLN A 215 -14.55 -21.09 -20.96
C GLN A 215 -13.16 -20.54 -21.29
N TYR A 216 -12.14 -21.26 -20.83
CA TYR A 216 -10.74 -20.97 -21.10
C TYR A 216 -10.13 -22.10 -21.92
N GLU A 217 -9.28 -21.74 -22.87
CA GLU A 217 -8.47 -22.65 -23.66
C GLU A 217 -6.99 -22.48 -23.27
N VAL A 218 -6.33 -23.60 -23.01
CA VAL A 218 -4.94 -23.65 -22.55
C VAL A 218 -4.00 -23.56 -23.74
N ASN A 219 -2.97 -22.72 -23.65
CA ASN A 219 -1.94 -22.66 -24.67
C ASN A 219 -1.18 -24.01 -24.76
N PRO A 220 -1.20 -24.72 -25.90
CA PRO A 220 -0.56 -26.04 -26.00
C PRO A 220 0.95 -26.01 -25.73
N LYS A 221 1.60 -24.84 -25.85
CA LYS A 221 3.05 -24.68 -25.61
C LYS A 221 3.45 -24.78 -24.14
N ILE A 222 2.51 -24.63 -23.19
CA ILE A 222 2.81 -24.65 -21.75
C ILE A 222 2.63 -26.03 -21.11
N VAL A 223 1.98 -26.97 -21.81
CA VAL A 223 1.83 -28.35 -21.33
C VAL A 223 3.15 -29.07 -21.56
N LYS A 224 3.79 -29.57 -20.50
CA LYS A 224 5.02 -30.36 -20.65
C LYS A 224 4.70 -31.56 -21.54
N ARG A 225 5.32 -31.63 -22.73
CA ARG A 225 5.27 -32.82 -23.58
C ARG A 225 5.91 -33.97 -22.79
N THR A 226 5.10 -34.83 -22.21
CA THR A 226 5.57 -36.14 -21.75
C THR A 226 6.07 -36.87 -22.99
N ARG A 227 7.40 -37.00 -23.15
CA ARG A 227 7.99 -37.89 -24.15
C ARG A 227 7.57 -39.30 -23.75
N GLN A 228 6.62 -39.88 -24.48
CA GLN A 228 6.38 -41.31 -24.44
C GLN A 228 7.53 -41.96 -25.20
N ASN A 229 8.38 -42.69 -24.47
CA ASN A 229 9.16 -43.80 -25.02
C ASN A 229 8.31 -45.06 -24.90
#